data_AF-A0A662PFE3-F1
#
_entry.id   AF-A0A662PFE3-F1
#
_cell.length_a   1.000
_cell.length_b   1.000
_cell.length_c   1.000
_cell.angle_alpha   90.00
_cell.angle_beta   90.00
_cell.angle_gamma   90.00
#
_symmetry.space_group_name_H-M   'P 1'
#
loop_
_entity.id
_entity.type
_entity.pdbx_description
1 polymer ?
#
loop_
_entity_poly.entity_id
_entity_poly.type
_entity_poly.pdbx_seq_one_letter_code
_entity_poly.pdbx_strand_id
1 'polypeptide(L)'
;FYFEAKYGSEYSTDYAIKTYVPATHVGGLTYEGKVRFIITKGDKKLYMQAHAIDELGRPGDAGKYMVETETGYGNYKLTIYVQEPDGTPIKNAEVRVDNLPPRYTDDEGKVIFWVKYGSHHYKVHKSGYYDAEGDVEVVGQMKIVVTLRPKWQPPEMNLLAILSAVAIIGFGIFIGMKIYKERKKYGKK
;
A
#
# COMPACT_ATOMS: atom_id res chain seq x y z
N PHE A 1 35.48 4.18 25.00
CA PHE A 1 35.27 4.84 23.69
C PHE A 1 34.06 5.73 23.76
N TYR A 2 33.94 6.69 22.85
CA TYR A 2 32.71 7.41 22.60
C TYR A 2 32.07 6.91 21.31
N PHE A 3 30.76 6.68 21.34
CA PHE A 3 29.97 6.25 20.18
C PHE A 3 28.80 7.18 19.97
N GLU A 4 28.60 7.59 18.72
CA GLU A 4 27.42 8.34 18.32
C GLU A 4 26.87 7.83 16.99
N ALA A 5 25.55 7.92 16.85
CA ALA A 5 24.85 7.65 15.61
C ALA A 5 23.85 8.78 15.33
N LYS A 6 23.87 9.32 14.12
CA LYS A 6 23.13 10.51 13.68
C LYS A 6 22.31 10.23 12.42
N TYR A 7 21.14 10.83 12.32
CA TYR A 7 20.26 10.71 11.16
C TYR A 7 20.56 11.77 10.10
N GLY A 8 20.50 11.38 8.83
CA GLY A 8 20.51 12.27 7.67
C GLY A 8 21.89 12.70 7.18
N SER A 9 22.79 13.13 8.08
CA SER A 9 24.17 13.51 7.75
C SER A 9 25.12 13.40 8.94
N GLU A 10 26.44 13.39 8.69
CA GLU A 10 27.49 13.38 9.73
C GLU A 10 27.46 14.62 10.64
N TYR A 11 26.98 15.74 10.10
CA TYR A 11 26.89 17.05 10.78
C TYR A 11 25.55 17.28 11.46
N SER A 12 24.63 16.31 11.35
CA SER A 12 23.30 16.40 11.95
C SER A 12 23.38 16.43 13.47
N THR A 13 22.48 17.20 14.08
CA THR A 13 22.23 17.20 15.53
C THR A 13 21.11 16.24 15.94
N ASP A 14 20.56 15.49 14.98
CA ASP A 14 19.52 14.49 15.19
C ASP A 14 20.15 13.14 15.52
N TYR A 15 20.34 12.87 16.81
CA TYR A 15 21.01 11.66 17.30
C TYR A 15 20.03 10.49 17.45
N ALA A 16 20.41 9.32 16.94
CA ALA A 16 19.83 8.04 17.33
C ALA A 16 20.36 7.59 18.70
N ILE A 17 21.65 7.82 18.95
CA ILE A 17 22.31 7.58 20.23
C ILE A 17 23.59 8.42 20.31
N LYS A 18 23.96 8.80 21.53
CA LYS A 18 25.24 9.44 21.85
C LYS A 18 25.68 8.99 23.24
N THR A 19 26.72 8.16 23.35
CA THR A 19 27.06 7.51 24.62
C THR A 19 28.56 7.20 24.76
N TYR A 20 29.01 7.13 26.01
CA TYR A 20 30.24 6.44 26.35
C TYR A 20 30.02 4.92 26.27
N VAL A 21 30.98 4.21 25.69
CA VAL A 21 31.00 2.76 25.59
C VAL A 21 32.25 2.26 26.34
N PRO A 22 32.07 1.62 27.51
CA PRO A 22 33.16 0.95 28.22
C PRO A 22 33.81 -0.09 27.32
N ALA A 23 35.13 -0.23 27.43
CA ALA A 23 35.86 -1.21 26.67
C ALA A 23 36.77 -2.07 27.52
N THR A 24 36.97 -3.29 27.04
CA THR A 24 37.81 -4.29 27.70
C THR A 24 39.03 -4.51 26.83
N HIS A 25 40.20 -4.64 27.45
CA HIS A 25 41.43 -5.02 26.76
C HIS A 25 41.28 -6.44 26.20
N VAL A 26 41.63 -6.62 24.92
CA VAL A 26 41.56 -7.92 24.24
C VAL A 26 42.96 -8.47 23.99
N GLY A 27 43.93 -7.61 23.69
CA GLY A 27 45.31 -8.01 23.44
C GLY A 27 46.09 -6.93 22.68
N GLY A 28 47.41 -6.83 22.89
CA GLY A 28 48.21 -5.77 22.29
C GLY A 28 47.66 -4.37 22.63
N LEU A 29 47.47 -3.53 21.61
CA LEU A 29 46.83 -2.22 21.71
C LEU A 29 45.32 -2.24 21.42
N THR A 30 44.71 -3.43 21.37
CA THR A 30 43.31 -3.61 20.98
C THR A 30 42.40 -3.66 22.21
N TYR A 31 41.34 -2.85 22.15
CA TYR A 31 40.26 -2.78 23.12
C TYR A 31 38.92 -2.93 22.39
N GLU A 32 37.96 -3.62 23.01
CA GLU A 32 36.64 -3.86 22.44
C GLU A 32 35.53 -3.34 23.37
N GLY A 33 34.56 -2.64 22.80
CA GLY A 33 33.33 -2.22 23.47
C GLY A 33 32.12 -2.59 22.62
N LYS A 34 31.00 -2.93 23.27
CA LYS A 34 29.74 -3.29 22.60
C LYS A 34 28.64 -2.30 22.96
N VAL A 35 27.89 -1.87 21.96
CA VAL A 35 26.71 -1.01 22.10
C VAL A 35 25.53 -1.62 21.35
N ARG A 36 24.33 -1.50 21.92
CA ARG A 36 23.07 -1.86 21.27
C ARG A 36 22.11 -0.70 21.43
N PHE A 37 21.37 -0.37 20.38
CA PHE A 37 20.38 0.70 20.38
C PHE A 37 19.26 0.38 19.38
N ILE A 38 18.13 1.06 19.52
CA ILE A 38 16.96 0.91 18.64
C ILE A 38 16.93 2.08 17.66
N ILE A 39 16.73 1.78 16.38
CA ILE A 39 16.56 2.80 15.33
C ILE A 39 15.08 3.20 15.31
N THR A 40 14.80 4.50 15.43
CA THR A 40 13.43 5.04 15.53
C THR A 40 12.97 5.79 14.27
N LYS A 41 13.88 6.07 13.32
CA LYS A 41 13.59 6.77 12.07
C LYS A 41 14.07 5.92 10.88
N GLY A 42 13.12 5.56 10.02
CA GLY A 42 13.36 4.91 8.73
C GLY A 42 13.60 5.91 7.59
N ASP A 43 13.99 5.42 6.40
CA ASP A 43 14.29 6.19 5.19
C ASP A 43 15.30 7.32 5.44
N LYS A 44 16.21 7.10 6.39
CA LYS A 44 17.32 8.00 6.69
C LYS A 44 18.63 7.25 6.55
N LYS A 45 19.66 7.95 6.13
CA LYS A 45 21.03 7.49 6.33
C LYS A 45 21.36 7.62 7.81
N LEU A 46 21.83 6.55 8.42
CA LEU A 46 22.34 6.53 9.78
C LEU A 46 23.86 6.55 9.72
N TYR A 47 24.44 7.66 10.15
CA TYR A 47 25.87 7.87 10.23
C TYR A 47 26.36 7.52 11.63
N MET A 48 27.24 6.53 11.74
CA MET A 48 27.80 6.05 12.99
C MET A 48 29.27 6.43 13.08
N GLN A 49 29.69 6.91 14.25
CA GLN A 49 31.06 7.31 14.52
C GLN A 49 31.49 6.79 15.90
N ALA A 50 32.69 6.23 15.97
CA ALA A 50 33.32 5.81 17.21
C ALA A 50 34.74 6.35 17.31
N HIS A 51 35.13 6.90 18.46
CA HIS A 51 36.50 7.35 18.71
C HIS A 51 36.94 7.05 20.15
N ALA A 52 38.25 6.86 20.35
CA ALA A 52 38.83 6.84 21.68
C ALA A 52 38.91 8.26 22.25
N ILE A 53 38.89 8.39 23.57
CA ILE A 53 39.14 9.65 24.27
C ILE A 53 40.28 9.37 25.24
N ASP A 54 41.31 10.21 25.23
CA ASP A 54 42.42 10.09 26.16
C ASP A 54 42.10 10.64 27.55
N GLU A 55 43.03 10.51 28.49
CA GLU A 55 42.86 10.98 29.88
C GLU A 55 42.64 12.49 30.00
N LEU A 56 43.03 13.27 28.98
CA LEU A 56 42.84 14.72 28.92
C LEU A 56 41.55 15.11 28.19
N GLY A 57 40.71 14.13 27.82
CA GLY A 57 39.44 14.38 27.13
C GLY A 57 39.60 14.65 25.62
N ARG A 58 40.77 14.42 25.04
CA ARG A 58 41.01 14.65 23.61
C ARG A 58 40.55 13.45 22.78
N PRO A 59 39.75 13.65 21.73
CA PRO A 59 39.34 12.56 20.85
C PRO A 59 40.52 12.12 19.98
N GLY A 60 40.68 10.80 19.82
CA GLY A 60 41.51 10.21 18.79
C GLY A 60 40.79 10.14 17.44
N ASP A 61 41.43 9.48 16.48
CA ASP A 61 40.84 9.23 15.17
C ASP A 61 39.52 8.44 15.29
N ALA A 62 38.59 8.78 14.40
CA ALA A 62 37.26 8.21 14.45
C ALA A 62 37.03 7.19 13.33
N GLY A 63 36.61 6.00 13.71
CA GLY A 63 35.99 5.05 12.79
C GLY A 63 34.61 5.54 12.40
N LYS A 64 34.31 5.55 11.10
CA LYS A 64 33.03 5.98 10.54
C LYS A 64 32.37 4.85 9.77
N TYR A 65 31.05 4.77 9.88
CA TYR A 65 30.24 3.84 9.09
C TYR A 65 28.89 4.49 8.74
N MET A 66 28.32 4.10 7.61
CA MET A 66 27.00 4.58 7.19
C MET A 66 26.16 3.39 6.76
N VAL A 67 24.91 3.39 7.21
CA VAL A 67 23.89 2.44 6.77
C VAL A 67 22.64 3.20 6.34
N GLU A 68 21.99 2.74 5.27
CA GLU A 68 20.66 3.22 4.91
C GLU A 68 19.64 2.47 5.75
N THR A 69 18.84 3.19 6.55
CA THR A 69 17.79 2.56 7.34
C THR A 69 16.60 2.31 6.42
N GLU A 70 16.20 1.05 6.28
CA GLU A 70 14.90 0.73 5.69
C GLU A 70 13.79 1.14 6.66
N THR A 71 12.70 1.69 6.12
CA THR A 71 11.56 2.06 6.96
C THR A 71 10.76 0.83 7.36
N GLY A 72 10.86 0.47 8.64
CA GLY A 72 9.70 -0.08 9.34
C GLY A 72 8.69 1.05 9.48
N TYR A 73 7.74 1.17 8.55
CA TYR A 73 6.78 2.28 8.48
C TYR A 73 5.93 2.34 9.75
N GLY A 74 6.36 2.97 10.85
CA GLY A 74 5.55 2.96 12.07
C GLY A 74 5.45 1.59 12.76
N ASN A 75 5.13 1.63 14.05
CA ASN A 75 5.23 0.45 14.92
C ASN A 75 3.97 -0.42 14.90
N TYR A 76 2.90 0.07 14.27
CA TYR A 76 1.59 -0.57 14.33
C TYR A 76 1.20 -1.12 12.97
N LYS A 77 0.87 -2.41 12.97
CA LYS A 77 0.39 -3.14 11.82
C LYS A 77 -1.08 -2.81 11.60
N LEU A 78 -1.41 -2.16 10.49
CA LEU A 78 -2.76 -1.98 9.99
C LEU A 78 -3.02 -3.01 8.89
N THR A 79 -3.89 -3.97 9.16
CA THR A 79 -4.34 -4.95 8.15
C THR A 79 -5.68 -4.51 7.60
N ILE A 80 -5.77 -4.35 6.28
CA ILE A 80 -7.01 -3.96 5.60
C ILE A 80 -7.48 -5.14 4.76
N TYR A 81 -8.73 -5.54 4.96
CA TYR A 81 -9.43 -6.52 4.12
C TYR A 81 -10.40 -5.77 3.22
N VAL A 82 -10.33 -6.00 1.91
CA VAL A 82 -11.23 -5.43 0.92
C VAL A 82 -12.13 -6.53 0.40
N GLN A 83 -13.45 -6.34 0.51
CA GLN A 83 -14.44 -7.35 0.17
C GLN A 83 -15.69 -6.73 -0.47
N GLU A 84 -16.51 -7.58 -1.07
CA GLU A 84 -17.88 -7.27 -1.49
C GLU A 84 -18.86 -7.32 -0.30
N PRO A 85 -20.12 -6.83 -0.48
CA PRO A 85 -21.13 -6.86 0.58
C PRO A 85 -21.48 -8.26 1.09
N ASP A 86 -21.28 -9.29 0.26
CA ASP A 86 -21.49 -10.69 0.61
C ASP A 86 -20.28 -11.34 1.30
N GLY A 87 -19.18 -10.60 1.47
CA GLY A 87 -17.94 -11.07 2.07
C GLY A 87 -16.93 -11.66 1.08
N THR A 88 -17.22 -11.66 -0.22
CA THR A 88 -16.28 -12.15 -1.24
C THR A 88 -15.02 -11.26 -1.26
N PRO A 89 -13.80 -11.83 -1.12
CA PRO A 89 -12.57 -11.04 -1.12
C PRO A 89 -12.27 -10.43 -2.48
N ILE A 90 -11.81 -9.19 -2.51
CA ILE A 90 -11.46 -8.48 -3.74
C ILE A 90 -9.93 -8.43 -3.89
N LYS A 91 -9.39 -9.23 -4.81
CA LYS A 91 -7.97 -9.22 -5.19
C LYS A 91 -7.60 -8.00 -6.04
N ASN A 92 -6.35 -7.54 -5.94
CA ASN A 92 -5.76 -6.49 -6.76
C ASN A 92 -6.57 -5.18 -6.69
N ALA A 93 -7.15 -4.87 -5.54
CA ALA A 93 -7.67 -3.53 -5.22
C ALA A 93 -6.50 -2.66 -4.78
N GLU A 94 -6.37 -1.47 -5.36
CA GLU A 94 -5.37 -0.51 -4.97
C GLU A 94 -5.78 0.17 -3.66
N VAL A 95 -4.92 0.14 -2.67
CA VAL A 95 -5.12 0.78 -1.37
C VAL A 95 -4.03 1.82 -1.17
N ARG A 96 -4.44 3.04 -0.81
CA ARG A 96 -3.57 4.14 -0.41
C ARG A 96 -3.89 4.51 1.04
N VAL A 97 -2.84 4.75 1.84
CA VAL A 97 -2.96 5.23 3.22
C VAL A 97 -2.02 6.41 3.37
N ASP A 98 -2.56 7.59 3.69
CA ASP A 98 -1.87 8.88 3.66
C ASP A 98 -0.99 9.06 2.41
N ASN A 99 0.30 9.37 2.61
CA ASN A 99 1.32 9.54 1.58
C ASN A 99 2.19 8.28 1.40
N LEU A 100 1.75 7.12 1.92
CA LEU A 100 2.47 5.87 1.71
C LEU A 100 2.34 5.41 0.25
N PRO A 101 3.33 4.66 -0.27
CA PRO A 101 3.22 4.05 -1.59
C PRO A 101 1.94 3.18 -1.70
N PRO A 102 1.24 3.22 -2.84
CA PRO A 102 0.07 2.37 -3.04
C PRO A 102 0.46 0.89 -2.95
N ARG A 103 -0.43 0.09 -2.37
CA ARG A 103 -0.31 -1.36 -2.28
C ARG A 103 -1.57 -2.03 -2.81
N TYR A 104 -1.46 -3.31 -3.16
CA TYR A 104 -2.57 -4.06 -3.76
C TYR A 104 -2.96 -5.24 -2.87
N THR A 105 -4.26 -5.55 -2.83
CA THR A 105 -4.76 -6.70 -2.08
C THR A 105 -4.37 -8.03 -2.73
N ASP A 106 -4.08 -9.02 -1.89
CA ASP A 106 -3.80 -10.41 -2.29
C ASP A 106 -5.09 -11.20 -2.59
N ASP A 107 -4.96 -12.52 -2.81
CA ASP A 107 -6.08 -13.44 -3.09
C ASP A 107 -7.12 -13.51 -1.96
N GLU A 108 -6.77 -13.14 -0.73
CA GLU A 108 -7.67 -13.08 0.43
C GLU A 108 -8.30 -11.67 0.59
N GLY A 109 -8.09 -10.78 -0.39
CA GLY A 109 -8.53 -9.39 -0.31
C GLY A 109 -7.73 -8.58 0.71
N LYS A 110 -6.56 -9.06 1.16
CA LYS A 110 -5.82 -8.50 2.28
C LYS A 110 -4.63 -7.66 1.81
N VAL A 111 -4.38 -6.56 2.51
CA VAL A 111 -3.17 -5.75 2.37
C VAL A 111 -2.70 -5.27 3.75
N ILE A 112 -1.40 -5.11 3.92
CA ILE A 112 -0.80 -4.66 5.18
C ILE A 112 -0.09 -3.33 4.96
N PHE A 113 -0.39 -2.37 5.81
CA PHE A 113 0.38 -1.17 6.02
C PHE A 113 0.99 -1.21 7.42
N TRP A 114 2.17 -0.63 7.54
CA TRP A 114 2.67 -0.25 8.83
C TRP A 114 2.45 1.26 8.92
N VAL A 115 1.90 1.73 10.05
CA VAL A 115 1.58 3.14 10.28
C VAL A 115 1.92 3.55 11.71
N LYS A 116 1.94 4.86 11.97
CA LYS A 116 2.22 5.42 13.31
C LYS A 116 0.97 5.32 14.19
N TYR A 117 1.11 5.71 15.46
CA TYR A 117 -0.06 6.00 16.30
C TYR A 117 -0.77 7.24 15.76
N GLY A 118 -2.10 7.21 15.70
CA GLY A 118 -2.95 8.36 15.36
C GLY A 118 -3.91 8.11 14.19
N SER A 119 -4.58 9.18 13.75
CA SER A 119 -5.51 9.14 12.62
C SER A 119 -4.80 9.02 11.28
N HIS A 120 -5.29 8.12 10.43
CA HIS A 120 -4.80 7.85 9.09
C HIS A 120 -5.94 7.81 8.07
N HIS A 121 -5.79 8.53 6.96
CA HIS A 121 -6.77 8.52 5.88
C HIS A 121 -6.45 7.40 4.89
N TYR A 122 -7.45 6.61 4.50
CA TYR A 122 -7.31 5.56 3.50
C TYR A 122 -8.25 5.75 2.32
N LYS A 123 -7.81 5.29 1.15
CA LYS A 123 -8.61 5.22 -0.08
C LYS A 123 -8.38 3.88 -0.79
N VAL A 124 -9.46 3.25 -1.21
CA VAL A 124 -9.47 1.97 -1.91
C VAL A 124 -10.12 2.15 -3.28
N HIS A 125 -9.43 1.71 -4.31
CA HIS A 125 -9.86 1.77 -5.70
C HIS A 125 -9.77 0.40 -6.38
N LYS A 126 -10.80 0.05 -7.14
CA LYS A 126 -10.80 -1.13 -8.02
C LYS A 126 -11.65 -0.84 -9.26
N SER A 127 -11.09 -1.09 -10.45
CA SER A 127 -11.86 -0.99 -11.69
C SER A 127 -13.10 -1.89 -11.62
N GLY A 128 -14.25 -1.37 -12.05
CA GLY A 128 -15.55 -2.05 -11.92
C GLY A 128 -16.26 -1.81 -10.58
N TYR A 129 -15.67 -1.08 -9.63
CA TYR A 129 -16.27 -0.79 -8.33
C TYR A 129 -16.35 0.73 -8.07
N TYR A 130 -17.23 1.13 -7.15
CA TYR A 130 -17.17 2.45 -6.54
C TYR A 130 -16.01 2.52 -5.55
N ASP A 131 -15.29 3.64 -5.55
CA ASP A 131 -14.20 3.88 -4.60
C ASP A 131 -14.76 3.97 -3.17
N ALA A 132 -13.96 3.58 -2.19
CA ALA A 132 -14.25 3.76 -0.78
C ALA A 132 -13.08 4.46 -0.09
N GLU A 133 -13.36 5.39 0.80
CA GLU A 133 -12.36 6.12 1.58
C GLU A 133 -12.88 6.40 2.99
N GLY A 134 -11.97 6.68 3.91
CA GLY A 134 -12.31 6.95 5.30
C GLY A 134 -11.06 7.17 6.16
N ASP A 135 -11.29 7.39 7.45
CA ASP A 135 -10.23 7.60 8.44
C ASP A 135 -10.21 6.45 9.46
N VAL A 136 -9.02 6.10 9.94
CA VAL A 136 -8.82 5.10 10.99
C VAL A 136 -7.90 5.65 12.07
N GLU A 137 -8.37 5.61 13.32
CA GLU A 137 -7.55 5.97 14.49
C GLU A 137 -6.73 4.75 14.93
N VAL A 138 -5.44 4.76 14.66
CA VAL A 138 -4.53 3.66 14.99
C VAL A 138 -3.98 3.83 16.40
N VAL A 139 -4.49 3.02 17.31
CA VAL A 139 -4.03 2.97 18.72
C VAL A 139 -3.15 1.76 19.03
N GLY A 140 -2.89 0.91 18.03
CA GLY A 140 -2.25 -0.40 18.21
C GLY A 140 -2.21 -1.19 16.90
N GLN A 141 -1.90 -2.48 16.97
CA GLN A 141 -2.12 -3.37 15.82
C GLN A 141 -3.63 -3.49 15.56
N MET A 142 -4.06 -3.23 14.33
CA MET A 142 -5.48 -3.14 13.99
C MET A 142 -5.80 -3.89 12.70
N LYS A 143 -7.06 -4.30 12.59
CA LYS A 143 -7.64 -4.90 11.39
C LYS A 143 -8.92 -4.14 11.07
N ILE A 144 -9.09 -3.75 9.81
CA ILE A 144 -10.32 -3.13 9.32
C ILE A 144 -10.80 -3.85 8.06
N VAL A 145 -12.10 -3.75 7.82
CA VAL A 145 -12.76 -4.29 6.63
C VAL A 145 -13.34 -3.12 5.84
N VAL A 146 -12.99 -3.03 4.56
CA VAL A 146 -13.51 -2.04 3.61
C VAL A 146 -14.36 -2.77 2.58
N THR A 147 -15.62 -2.36 2.46
CA THR A 147 -16.55 -2.96 1.50
C THR A 147 -16.64 -2.11 0.24
N LEU A 148 -16.37 -2.68 -0.93
CA LEU A 148 -16.62 -2.03 -2.21
C LEU A 148 -17.92 -2.56 -2.83
N ARG A 149 -18.66 -1.67 -3.52
CA ARG A 149 -19.84 -2.06 -4.29
C ARG A 149 -19.52 -2.07 -5.78
N PRO A 150 -19.90 -3.11 -6.53
CA PRO A 150 -19.70 -3.14 -7.97
C PRO A 150 -20.49 -2.00 -8.63
N LYS A 151 -19.88 -1.36 -9.62
CA LYS A 151 -20.56 -0.45 -10.53
C LYS A 151 -21.45 -1.28 -11.44
N TRP A 152 -22.70 -0.88 -11.58
CA TRP A 152 -23.56 -1.48 -12.58
C TRP A 152 -23.00 -1.15 -13.96
N GLN A 153 -22.44 -2.15 -14.62
CA GLN A 153 -22.16 -2.11 -16.04
C GLN A 153 -23.20 -3.00 -16.72
N PRO A 154 -23.98 -2.49 -17.68
CA PRO A 154 -24.79 -3.38 -18.48
C PRO A 154 -23.84 -4.40 -19.12
N PRO A 155 -24.21 -5.69 -19.16
CA PRO A 155 -23.43 -6.68 -19.90
C PRO A 155 -23.17 -6.11 -21.30
N GLU A 156 -21.95 -6.27 -21.82
CA GLU A 156 -21.59 -5.78 -23.16
C GLU A 156 -22.60 -6.34 -24.19
N MET A 157 -23.65 -5.57 -24.45
CA MET A 157 -24.71 -5.97 -25.36
C MET A 157 -24.14 -5.81 -26.76
N ASN A 158 -23.79 -6.93 -27.38
CA ASN A 158 -23.30 -6.96 -28.75
C ASN A 158 -24.32 -6.23 -29.66
N LEU A 159 -23.95 -5.03 -30.13
CA LEU A 159 -24.83 -4.19 -30.95
C LEU A 159 -25.31 -4.93 -32.22
N LEU A 160 -24.50 -5.86 -32.75
CA LEU A 160 -24.86 -6.72 -33.87
C LEU A 160 -25.98 -7.69 -33.51
N ALA A 161 -26.02 -8.22 -32.28
CA ALA A 161 -27.08 -9.09 -31.81
C ALA A 161 -28.42 -8.33 -31.71
N ILE A 162 -28.41 -7.09 -31.19
CA ILE A 162 -29.61 -6.24 -31.16
C ILE A 162 -30.07 -5.90 -32.58
N LEU A 163 -29.15 -5.45 -33.46
CA LEU A 163 -29.48 -5.13 -34.85
C LEU A 163 -30.02 -6.36 -35.59
N SER A 164 -29.51 -7.56 -35.32
CA SER A 164 -30.03 -8.80 -35.88
C SER A 164 -31.46 -9.10 -35.40
N ALA A 165 -31.74 -8.92 -34.10
CA ALA A 165 -33.07 -9.15 -33.55
C ALA A 165 -34.11 -8.16 -34.12
N VAL A 166 -33.74 -6.89 -34.26
CA VAL A 166 -34.59 -5.85 -34.86
C VAL A 166 -34.82 -6.13 -36.35
N ALA A 167 -33.79 -6.55 -37.10
CA ALA A 167 -33.92 -6.90 -38.51
C ALA A 167 -34.84 -8.11 -38.73
N ILE A 168 -34.75 -9.14 -37.88
CA ILE A 168 -35.62 -10.33 -37.95
C ILE A 168 -37.09 -9.96 -37.71
N ILE A 169 -37.36 -9.13 -36.69
CA ILE A 169 -38.73 -8.67 -36.38
C ILE A 169 -39.28 -7.83 -37.54
N GLY A 170 -38.49 -6.89 -38.05
CA GLY A 170 -38.88 -6.07 -39.20
C GLY A 170 -39.15 -6.90 -40.47
N PHE A 171 -38.32 -7.91 -40.74
CA PHE A 171 -38.48 -8.79 -41.89
C PHE A 171 -39.72 -9.70 -41.78
N GLY A 172 -40.01 -10.20 -40.57
CA GLY A 172 -41.24 -10.95 -40.30
C GLY A 172 -42.50 -10.12 -40.52
N ILE A 173 -42.51 -8.87 -40.05
CA ILE A 173 -43.61 -7.92 -40.29
C ILE A 173 -43.75 -7.63 -41.79
N PHE A 174 -42.64 -7.41 -42.50
CA PHE A 174 -42.65 -7.18 -43.95
C PHE A 174 -43.23 -8.36 -44.74
N ILE A 175 -42.80 -9.60 -44.42
CA ILE A 175 -43.34 -10.82 -45.02
C ILE A 175 -44.83 -10.96 -44.70
N GLY A 176 -45.23 -10.78 -43.44
CA GLY A 176 -46.62 -10.86 -43.01
C GLY A 176 -47.52 -9.86 -43.76
N MET A 177 -47.06 -8.62 -43.93
CA MET A 177 -47.77 -7.59 -44.71
C MET A 177 -47.90 -7.98 -46.19
N LYS A 178 -46.87 -8.58 -46.79
CA LYS A 178 -46.91 -9.03 -48.19
C LYS A 178 -47.95 -10.14 -48.38
N ILE A 179 -47.94 -11.15 -47.50
CA ILE A 179 -48.91 -12.26 -47.53
C ILE A 179 -50.34 -11.75 -47.31
N TYR A 180 -50.54 -10.81 -46.37
CA TYR A 180 -51.85 -10.21 -46.13
C TYR A 180 -52.40 -9.47 -47.37
N LYS A 181 -51.57 -8.69 -48.06
CA LYS A 181 -51.96 -7.99 -49.30
C LYS A 181 -52.31 -8.97 -50.43
N GLU A 182 -51.54 -10.05 -50.59
CA GLU A 182 -51.85 -11.08 -51.60
C GLU A 182 -53.17 -11.79 -51.28
N ARG A 183 -53.39 -12.27 -50.06
CA ARG A 183 -54.67 -12.92 -49.68
C ARG A 183 -55.88 -12.00 -49.86
N LYS A 184 -55.74 -10.70 -49.54
CA LYS A 184 -56.81 -9.72 -49.77
C LYS A 184 -57.10 -9.49 -51.26
N LYS A 185 -56.09 -9.63 -52.14
CA LYS A 185 -56.23 -9.50 -53.60
C LYS A 185 -56.87 -10.74 -54.24
N TYR A 186 -56.61 -11.94 -53.71
CA TYR A 186 -57.15 -13.20 -54.23
C TYR A 186 -58.45 -13.68 -53.54
N GLY A 187 -58.80 -13.14 -52.37
CA GLY A 187 -60.03 -13.45 -51.63
C GLY A 187 -61.27 -12.65 -52.06
N LYS A 188 -61.18 -11.83 -53.11
CA LYS A 188 -62.35 -11.28 -53.81
C LYS A 188 -62.60 -12.09 -55.08
N LYS A 189 -63.35 -13.18 -54.95
CA LYS A 189 -64.15 -13.78 -56.02
C LYS A 189 -65.55 -13.97 -55.49
#